data_AF-A0A2H9MVV3-F1
#
_entry.id   AF-A0A2H9MVV3-F1
#
_cell.length_a   1.000
_cell.length_b   1.000
_cell.length_c   1.000
_cell.angle_alpha   90.00
_cell.angle_beta   90.00
_cell.angle_gamma   90.00
#
_symmetry.space_group_name_H-M   'P 1'
#
loop_
_entity.id
_entity.type
_entity.pdbx_description
1 polymer ?
#
loop_
_entity_poly.entity_id
_entity_poly.type
_entity_poly.pdbx_seq_one_letter_code
_entity_poly.pdbx_strand_id
1 'polypeptide(L)'
;MNFKSSTTSMALTLMVLSVISITSIQQDAFAQTTGMSISAMASEGSDTISISGHTKSYVTDITFTVISPSLNVVNIGQVTPDANGDFATEFKVPMWKENGFYTIKAEQSP
;
A
#
# COMPACT_ATOMS: atom_id res chain seq x y z
N MET A 1 -11.95 31.11 -30.47
CA MET A 1 -10.76 30.77 -29.65
C MET A 1 -10.80 29.28 -29.35
N ASN A 2 -9.78 28.54 -29.76
CA ASN A 2 -9.71 27.09 -29.61
C ASN A 2 -9.28 26.73 -28.18
N PHE A 3 -10.20 26.24 -27.35
CA PHE A 3 -9.85 25.62 -26.08
C PHE A 3 -9.43 24.18 -26.34
N LYS A 4 -8.13 23.97 -26.53
CA LYS A 4 -7.52 22.64 -26.55
C LYS A 4 -7.05 22.29 -25.13
N SER A 5 -7.98 22.11 -24.19
CA SER A 5 -7.65 21.42 -22.93
C SER A 5 -7.74 19.92 -23.20
N SER A 6 -6.66 19.35 -23.73
CA SER A 6 -6.47 17.91 -23.74
C SER A 6 -6.10 17.48 -22.32
N THR A 7 -7.09 17.43 -21.43
CA THR A 7 -6.99 16.70 -20.17
C THR A 7 -7.03 15.23 -20.55
N THR A 8 -5.86 14.63 -20.81
CA THR A 8 -5.72 13.17 -20.76
C THR A 8 -6.07 12.74 -19.34
N SER A 9 -7.31 12.28 -19.14
CA SER A 9 -7.72 11.63 -17.88
C SER A 9 -6.79 10.45 -17.64
N MET A 10 -6.10 10.46 -16.50
CA MET A 10 -5.23 9.37 -16.10
C MET A 10 -6.06 8.33 -15.35
N ALA A 11 -6.07 7.09 -15.83
CA ALA A 11 -6.72 5.99 -15.15
C ALA A 11 -5.78 5.43 -14.08
N LEU A 12 -6.11 5.67 -12.80
CA LEU A 12 -5.39 5.14 -11.65
C LEU A 12 -6.16 3.96 -11.06
N THR A 13 -5.55 2.77 -11.08
CA THR A 13 -6.08 1.60 -10.37
C THR A 13 -5.07 1.14 -9.35
N LEU A 14 -5.52 0.77 -8.14
CA LEU A 14 -4.66 0.31 -7.05
C LEU A 14 -4.81 -1.19 -6.85
N MET A 15 -3.69 -1.89 -6.79
CA MET A 15 -3.62 -3.27 -6.32
C MET A 15 -2.84 -3.28 -5.00
N VAL A 16 -3.37 -3.97 -3.99
CA VAL A 16 -2.74 -4.01 -2.67
C VAL A 16 -2.29 -5.43 -2.36
N LEU A 17 -1.06 -5.57 -1.87
CA LEU A 17 -0.43 -6.84 -1.53
C LEU A 17 0.23 -6.75 -0.15
N SER A 18 -0.12 -7.66 0.76
CA SER A 18 0.53 -7.82 2.05
C SER A 18 1.45 -9.04 2.06
N VAL A 19 2.69 -8.88 2.55
CA VAL A 19 3.64 -9.96 2.76
C VAL A 19 4.10 -9.93 4.22
N ILE A 20 3.94 -11.04 4.93
CA ILE A 20 4.45 -11.21 6.29
C ILE A 20 5.38 -12.41 6.27
N SER A 21 6.62 -12.21 6.70
CA SER A 21 7.51 -13.33 6.99
C SER A 21 7.22 -13.76 8.42
N ILE A 22 6.78 -14.98 8.69
CA ILE A 22 6.57 -15.47 10.06
C ILE A 22 7.63 -16.53 10.34
N THR A 23 8.48 -16.35 11.35
CA THR A 23 9.58 -17.30 11.65
C THR A 23 9.22 -18.40 12.65
N SER A 24 7.98 -18.50 13.14
CA SER A 24 7.59 -19.56 14.09
C SER A 24 6.67 -20.61 13.45
N ILE A 25 7.26 -21.73 13.02
CA ILE A 25 6.54 -22.98 12.76
C ILE A 25 6.15 -23.57 14.13
N GLN A 26 4.95 -23.28 14.62
CA GLN A 26 4.22 -24.23 15.47
C GLN A 26 3.00 -24.68 14.68
N GLN A 27 3.15 -25.88 14.14
CA GLN A 27 2.23 -26.54 13.24
C GLN A 27 1.17 -27.28 14.06
N ASP A 28 0.36 -26.54 14.81
CA ASP A 28 -0.81 -27.13 15.49
C ASP A 28 -2.00 -26.19 15.40
N ALA A 29 -2.96 -26.61 14.57
CA ALA A 29 -4.38 -26.27 14.56
C ALA A 29 -4.78 -24.78 14.46
N PHE A 30 -5.73 -24.51 13.56
CA PHE A 30 -6.32 -23.21 13.25
C PHE A 30 -5.51 -22.36 12.29
N ALA A 31 -5.87 -22.49 11.02
CA ALA A 31 -5.87 -21.43 10.05
C ALA A 31 -6.68 -20.20 10.56
N GLN A 32 -6.20 -19.52 11.60
CA GLN A 32 -6.60 -18.14 11.82
C GLN A 32 -5.87 -17.28 10.79
N THR A 33 -6.62 -16.40 10.16
CA THR A 33 -6.16 -15.38 9.22
C THR A 33 -5.00 -14.57 9.83
N THR A 34 -3.75 -14.98 9.61
CA THR A 34 -2.62 -14.46 10.39
C THR A 34 -1.59 -13.85 9.48
N GLY A 35 -1.58 -12.53 9.45
CA GLY A 35 -0.51 -11.77 8.80
C GLY A 35 -0.76 -10.28 8.90
N MET A 36 -1.59 -9.72 8.04
CA MET A 36 -1.85 -8.29 7.89
C MET A 36 -3.03 -8.12 6.93
N SER A 37 -3.96 -7.23 7.23
CA SER A 37 -4.96 -6.73 6.31
C SER A 37 -4.57 -5.33 5.87
N ILE A 38 -4.86 -4.97 4.63
CA ILE A 38 -4.50 -3.67 4.08
C ILE A 38 -5.55 -3.24 3.06
N SER A 39 -5.91 -1.97 3.13
CA SER A 39 -6.73 -1.25 2.18
C SER A 39 -5.97 0.01 1.76
N ALA A 40 -6.07 0.35 0.48
CA ALA A 40 -5.52 1.58 -0.04
C ALA A 40 -6.50 2.25 -0.98
N MET A 41 -6.60 3.57 -0.86
CA MET A 41 -7.51 4.41 -1.62
C MET A 41 -6.75 5.62 -2.13
N ALA A 42 -7.01 6.00 -3.38
CA ALA A 42 -6.58 7.27 -3.93
C ALA A 42 -7.72 7.83 -4.77
N SER A 43 -7.88 9.16 -4.75
CA SER A 43 -8.88 9.85 -5.57
C SER A 43 -8.30 10.18 -6.95
N GLU A 44 -9.15 10.20 -7.98
CA GLU A 44 -8.73 10.64 -9.32
C GLU A 44 -8.16 12.06 -9.25
N GLY A 45 -6.95 12.26 -9.80
CA GLY A 45 -6.25 13.54 -9.77
C GLY A 45 -5.59 13.90 -8.44
N SER A 46 -5.73 13.08 -7.38
CA SER A 46 -4.99 13.21 -6.13
C SER A 46 -3.56 12.73 -6.31
N ASP A 47 -2.60 13.39 -5.67
CA ASP A 47 -1.22 12.91 -5.53
C ASP A 47 -1.02 12.09 -4.24
N THR A 48 -2.11 11.80 -3.53
CA THR A 48 -2.08 11.19 -2.20
C THR A 48 -2.81 9.85 -2.19
N ILE A 49 -2.16 8.84 -1.64
CA ILE A 49 -2.71 7.51 -1.35
C ILE A 49 -2.94 7.43 0.16
N SER A 50 -4.17 7.15 0.58
CA SER A 50 -4.49 6.79 1.96
C SER A 50 -4.41 5.27 2.10
N ILE A 51 -3.63 4.80 3.08
CA ILE A 51 -3.44 3.38 3.37
C ILE A 51 -3.87 3.13 4.81
N SER A 52 -4.65 2.08 5.02
CA SER A 52 -5.07 1.64 6.36
C SER A 52 -5.10 0.13 6.45
N GLY A 53 -4.92 -0.42 7.64
CA GLY A 53 -4.98 -1.85 7.83
C GLY A 53 -4.77 -2.26 9.28
N HIS A 54 -4.67 -3.57 9.48
CA HIS A 54 -4.40 -4.17 10.77
C HIS A 54 -3.35 -5.26 10.60
N THR A 55 -2.39 -5.34 11.50
CA THR A 55 -1.40 -6.40 11.58
C THR A 55 -1.38 -7.06 12.95
N LYS A 56 -0.93 -8.30 13.04
CA LYS A 56 -0.75 -9.00 14.32
C LYS A 56 0.46 -8.46 15.11
N SER A 57 1.49 -7.95 14.44
CA SER A 57 2.69 -7.45 15.11
C SER A 57 2.61 -5.93 15.25
N TYR A 58 2.55 -5.43 16.49
CA TYR A 58 2.61 -4.00 16.80
C TYR A 58 4.02 -3.53 17.20
N VAL A 59 5.00 -4.44 17.23
CA VAL A 59 6.37 -4.15 17.68
C VAL A 59 7.35 -3.99 16.52
N THR A 60 6.93 -4.29 15.29
CA THR A 60 7.75 -4.13 14.08
C THR A 60 7.07 -3.17 13.10
N ASP A 61 7.89 -2.36 12.44
CA ASP A 61 7.38 -1.41 11.45
C ASP A 61 6.93 -2.11 10.18
N ILE A 62 5.87 -1.58 9.56
CA ILE A 62 5.41 -2.00 8.25
C ILE A 62 6.07 -1.11 7.20
N THR A 63 6.70 -1.72 6.21
CA THR A 63 7.29 -1.03 5.07
C THR A 63 6.35 -1.10 3.87
N PHE A 64 5.98 0.05 3.33
CA PHE A 64 5.19 0.17 2.11
C PHE A 64 6.08 0.51 0.92
N THR A 65 5.87 -0.18 -0.19
CA THR A 65 6.48 0.11 -1.48
C THR A 65 5.38 0.33 -2.51
N VAL A 66 5.42 1.49 -3.16
CA VAL A 66 4.52 1.81 -4.28
C VAL A 66 5.27 1.56 -5.58
N ILE A 67 4.70 0.70 -6.43
CA ILE A 67 5.29 0.23 -7.68
C ILE A 67 4.41 0.70 -8.85
N SER A 68 5.01 1.30 -9.87
CA SER A 68 4.32 1.76 -11.08
C SER A 68 3.91 0.60 -12.00
N PRO A 69 2.99 0.85 -12.96
CA PRO A 69 2.64 -0.12 -14.01
C PRO A 69 3.86 -0.67 -14.77
N SER A 70 4.88 0.17 -14.99
CA SER A 70 6.17 -0.22 -15.61
C SER A 70 7.13 -0.91 -14.63
N LEU A 71 6.66 -1.32 -13.45
CA LEU A 71 7.41 -2.04 -12.41
C LEU A 71 8.54 -1.22 -11.76
N ASN A 72 8.48 0.11 -11.83
CA ASN A 72 9.42 0.98 -11.12
C ASN A 72 8.94 1.25 -9.70
N VAL A 73 9.85 1.26 -8.72
CA VAL A 73 9.51 1.76 -7.37
C VAL A 73 9.42 3.28 -7.43
N VAL A 74 8.24 3.82 -7.12
CA VAL A 74 7.96 5.26 -7.18
C VAL A 74 7.89 5.92 -5.81
N ASN A 75 7.61 5.15 -4.76
CA ASN A 75 7.61 5.64 -3.39
C ASN A 75 7.86 4.51 -2.40
N ILE A 76 8.47 4.83 -1.26
CA ILE A 76 8.67 3.94 -0.12
C ILE A 76 8.38 4.74 1.14
N GLY A 77 7.71 4.11 2.10
CA GLY A 77 7.67 4.65 3.45
C GLY A 77 7.28 3.62 4.47
N GLN A 78 7.22 4.03 5.73
CA GLN A 78 7.05 3.13 6.87
C GLN A 78 6.01 3.66 7.84
N VAL A 79 5.33 2.75 8.53
CA VAL A 79 4.46 3.08 9.66
C VAL A 79 4.70 2.08 10.78
N THR A 80 4.75 2.57 12.02
CA THR A 80 4.66 1.74 13.21
C THR A 80 3.17 1.55 13.53
N PRO A 81 2.66 0.30 13.61
CA PRO A 81 1.29 0.05 14.05
C PRO A 81 1.07 0.52 15.49
N ASP A 82 -0.18 0.81 15.84
CA ASP A 82 -0.53 1.11 17.23
C ASP A 82 -0.50 -0.14 18.11
N ALA A 83 -0.74 0.01 19.41
CA ALA A 83 -0.72 -1.11 20.37
C ALA A 83 -1.77 -2.20 20.08
N ASN A 84 -2.80 -1.91 19.27
CA ASN A 84 -3.81 -2.88 18.83
C ASN A 84 -3.43 -3.53 17.49
N GLY A 85 -2.35 -3.09 16.84
CA GLY A 85 -1.93 -3.55 15.53
C GLY A 85 -2.57 -2.79 14.36
N ASP A 86 -3.36 -1.75 14.64
CA ASP A 86 -3.99 -0.92 13.62
C ASP A 86 -2.99 0.11 13.08
N PHE A 87 -3.09 0.42 11.79
CA PHE A 87 -2.28 1.46 11.17
C PHE A 87 -3.07 2.23 10.12
N ALA A 88 -2.74 3.52 10.00
CA ALA A 88 -3.22 4.38 8.93
C ALA A 88 -2.12 5.39 8.58
N THR A 89 -1.92 5.63 7.29
CA THR A 89 -0.91 6.56 6.80
C THR A 89 -1.28 7.10 5.42
N GLU A 90 -0.68 8.22 5.05
CA GLU A 90 -0.86 8.84 3.74
C GLU A 90 0.48 8.99 3.04
N PHE A 91 0.55 8.50 1.80
CA PHE A 91 1.72 8.63 0.95
C PHE A 91 1.44 9.64 -0.16
N LYS A 92 2.25 10.69 -0.20
CA LYS A 92 2.30 11.60 -1.35
C LYS A 92 3.16 10.98 -2.44
N VAL A 93 2.53 10.58 -3.54
CA VAL A 93 3.17 10.19 -4.79
C VAL A 93 3.11 11.40 -5.71
N PRO A 94 4.18 12.22 -5.79
CA PRO A 94 4.15 13.43 -6.59
C PRO A 94 3.95 13.09 -8.06
N MET A 95 2.72 13.28 -8.51
CA MET A 95 2.23 13.12 -9.88
C MET A 95 2.42 11.70 -10.43
N TRP A 96 1.31 10.96 -10.53
CA TRP A 96 1.26 9.70 -11.26
C TRP A 96 1.81 9.92 -12.67
N LYS A 97 2.87 9.18 -13.03
CA LYS A 97 3.56 9.34 -14.31
C LYS A 97 3.04 8.39 -15.39
N GLU A 98 2.28 7.38 -15.00
CA GLU A 98 1.84 6.30 -15.86
C GLU A 98 0.37 6.00 -15.60
N ASN A 99 -0.36 5.57 -16.62
CA ASN A 99 -1.71 5.05 -16.46
C ASN A 99 -1.65 3.56 -16.14
N GLY A 100 -2.56 3.08 -15.29
CA GLY A 100 -2.73 1.65 -15.04
C GLY A 100 -2.69 1.26 -13.56
N PHE A 101 -2.31 0.01 -13.31
CA PHE A 101 -2.27 -0.57 -11.98
C PHE A 101 -0.98 -0.21 -11.25
N TYR A 102 -1.14 0.58 -10.19
CA TYR A 102 -0.09 0.78 -9.21
C TYR A 102 -0.23 -0.28 -8.12
N THR A 103 0.89 -0.91 -7.75
CA THR A 103 0.91 -1.92 -6.71
C THR A 103 1.45 -1.34 -5.43
N ILE A 104 0.69 -1.48 -4.35
CA ILE A 104 1.09 -1.15 -3.00
C ILE A 104 1.44 -2.45 -2.30
N LYS A 105 2.73 -2.63 -2.02
CA LYS A 105 3.24 -3.76 -1.27
C LYS A 105 3.50 -3.34 0.16
N ALA A 106 2.89 -4.01 1.12
CA ALA A 106 3.17 -3.85 2.55
C ALA A 106 3.93 -5.07 3.06
N GLU A 107 5.06 -4.84 3.70
CA GLU A 107 5.93 -5.89 4.23
C GLU A 107 6.20 -5.65 5.70
N GLN A 108 6.06 -6.72 6.49
CA GLN A 108 6.44 -6.72 7.89
C GLN A 108 7.29 -7.95 8.18
N SER A 109 8.47 -7.72 8.73
CA SER A 109 9.38 -8.78 9.19
C SER A 109 9.30 -8.93 10.71
N PRO A 110 9.50 -10.14 11.27
CA PRO A 110 9.57 -10.39 12.70
C PRO A 110 10.87 -9.87 13.32
#